data_AF-A0A3T0RUZ7-F1
#
_entry.id   AF-A0A3T0RUZ7-F1
#
_cell.length_a   1.000
_cell.length_b   1.000
_cell.length_c   1.000
_cell.angle_alpha   90.00
_cell.angle_beta   90.00
_cell.angle_gamma   90.00
#
_symmetry.space_group_name_H-M   'P 1'
#
loop_
_entity.id
_entity.type
_entity.pdbx_description
1 polymer ?
#
loop_
_entity_poly.entity_id
_entity_poly.type
_entity_poly.pdbx_seq_one_letter_code
_entity_poly.pdbx_strand_id
1 'polypeptide(L)'
;MALSYARSLCRIHANPEKPAASVLRSSSSGNAAKDVLALYSSILANAGLRTSSSGEEPLQATYVIGIGLGMRESSGKYCEGYDTAAGTNRTSAEGEAGLFQASYNSISASPELRKLYDEYKANESRCMLATFKEGVSCTSRSILGTGAGADYQTFVKRCPAFAAEYTMTLIRLLRSHFGPLNTKSAQVIGSCDSMLSQVKTLIDSNPEAACSELF
;
A
#
# COMPACT_ATOMS: atom_id res chain seq x y z
N MET A 1 -5.66 -3.96 6.51
CA MET A 1 -4.84 -4.60 5.44
C MET A 1 -5.62 -5.64 4.64
N ALA A 2 -6.22 -6.67 5.27
CA ALA A 2 -7.01 -7.69 4.57
C ALA A 2 -8.11 -7.11 3.65
N LEU A 3 -8.90 -6.13 4.13
CA LEU A 3 -9.92 -5.46 3.32
C LEU A 3 -9.34 -4.66 2.13
N SER A 4 -8.14 -4.06 2.29
CA SER A 4 -7.48 -3.36 1.20
C SER A 4 -6.98 -4.32 0.13
N TYR A 5 -6.43 -5.47 0.54
CA TYR A 5 -6.08 -6.57 -0.38
C TYR A 5 -7.32 -7.07 -1.13
N ALA A 6 -8.42 -7.31 -0.40
CA ALA A 6 -9.69 -7.72 -0.98
C ALA A 6 -10.16 -6.76 -2.07
N ARG A 7 -10.14 -5.45 -1.79
CA ARG A 7 -10.47 -4.42 -2.78
C ARG A 7 -9.55 -4.49 -4.01
N SER A 8 -8.23 -4.56 -3.81
CA SER A 8 -7.30 -4.62 -4.92
C SER A 8 -7.49 -5.87 -5.77
N LEU A 9 -7.81 -7.02 -5.17
CA LEU A 9 -8.14 -8.26 -5.89
C LEU A 9 -9.43 -8.08 -6.72
N CYS A 10 -10.48 -7.55 -6.10
CA CYS A 10 -11.73 -7.24 -6.80
C CYS A 10 -11.52 -6.26 -7.97
N ARG A 11 -10.59 -5.29 -7.86
CA ARG A 11 -10.25 -4.39 -8.98
C ARG A 11 -9.61 -5.16 -10.13
N ILE A 12 -8.73 -6.12 -9.85
CA ILE A 12 -8.11 -6.97 -10.88
C ILE A 12 -9.17 -7.79 -11.60
N HIS A 13 -10.14 -8.37 -10.87
CA HIS A 13 -11.24 -9.13 -11.46
C HIS A 13 -12.17 -8.27 -12.32
N ALA A 14 -12.56 -7.10 -11.82
CA ALA A 14 -13.54 -6.25 -12.48
C ALA A 14 -12.95 -5.44 -13.65
N ASN A 15 -11.73 -4.91 -13.50
CA ASN A 15 -11.11 -4.06 -14.51
C ASN A 15 -9.57 -4.08 -14.38
N PRO A 16 -8.91 -5.11 -14.94
CA PRO A 16 -7.47 -5.31 -14.77
C PRO A 16 -6.59 -4.22 -15.40
N GLU A 17 -7.17 -3.37 -16.25
CA GLU A 17 -6.47 -2.25 -16.91
C GLU A 17 -6.52 -0.95 -16.11
N LYS A 18 -7.32 -0.89 -15.02
CA LYS A 18 -7.34 0.28 -14.14
C LYS A 18 -5.99 0.51 -13.46
N PRO A 19 -5.67 1.78 -13.09
CA PRO A 19 -4.34 2.21 -12.62
C PRO A 19 -3.61 1.29 -11.64
N ALA A 20 -4.19 1.09 -10.44
CA ALA A 20 -3.58 0.24 -9.42
C ALA A 20 -3.65 -1.25 -9.79
N ALA A 21 -4.72 -1.68 -10.48
CA ALA A 21 -4.92 -3.08 -10.85
C ALA A 21 -3.85 -3.55 -11.83
N SER A 22 -3.54 -2.76 -12.86
CA SER A 22 -2.54 -3.11 -13.88
C SER A 22 -1.14 -3.22 -13.29
N VAL A 23 -0.77 -2.32 -12.37
CA VAL A 23 0.52 -2.36 -11.65
C VAL A 23 0.58 -3.58 -10.72
N LEU A 24 -0.43 -3.77 -9.87
CA LEU A 24 -0.41 -4.79 -8.83
C LEU A 24 -0.50 -6.21 -9.41
N ARG A 25 -1.20 -6.41 -10.52
CA ARG A 25 -1.29 -7.71 -11.21
C ARG A 25 -0.05 -8.07 -12.00
N SER A 26 0.79 -7.10 -12.36
CA SER A 26 1.91 -7.35 -13.26
C SER A 26 2.92 -8.30 -12.62
N SER A 27 3.49 -9.20 -13.41
CA SER A 27 4.65 -10.01 -13.01
C SER A 27 5.79 -9.13 -12.49
N SER A 28 6.71 -9.74 -11.77
CA SER A 28 7.96 -9.08 -11.36
C SER A 28 8.64 -8.47 -12.58
N SER A 29 9.00 -7.19 -12.50
CA SER A 29 9.65 -6.48 -13.61
C SER A 29 11.09 -6.92 -13.86
N GLY A 30 11.68 -7.73 -12.97
CA GLY A 30 13.11 -8.05 -12.97
C GLY A 30 14.02 -6.88 -12.56
N ASN A 31 13.49 -5.68 -12.34
CA ASN A 31 14.25 -4.51 -11.97
C ASN A 31 14.22 -4.25 -10.45
N ALA A 32 15.18 -4.83 -9.74
CA ALA A 32 15.30 -4.68 -8.29
C ALA A 32 15.56 -3.24 -7.82
N ALA A 33 15.90 -2.30 -8.70
CA ALA A 33 16.03 -0.89 -8.33
C ALA A 33 14.67 -0.20 -8.15
N LYS A 34 13.62 -0.67 -8.83
CA LYS A 34 12.29 -0.05 -8.85
C LYS A 34 11.21 -0.88 -8.17
N ASP A 35 11.23 -2.19 -8.40
CA ASP A 35 10.15 -3.10 -8.05
C ASP A 35 10.52 -3.98 -6.86
N VAL A 36 9.68 -3.94 -5.82
CA VAL A 36 9.87 -4.74 -4.62
C VAL A 36 9.84 -6.24 -4.91
N LEU A 37 9.05 -6.72 -5.88
CA LEU A 37 9.00 -8.15 -6.20
C LEU A 37 10.32 -8.65 -6.79
N ALA A 38 11.00 -7.81 -7.56
CA ALA A 38 12.34 -8.12 -8.08
C ALA A 38 13.38 -8.10 -6.94
N LEU A 39 13.31 -7.12 -6.03
CA LEU A 39 14.22 -7.01 -4.89
C LEU A 39 14.08 -8.19 -3.89
N TYR A 40 12.85 -8.65 -3.66
CA TYR A 40 12.51 -9.72 -2.72
C TYR A 40 12.41 -11.10 -3.37
N SER A 41 12.78 -11.23 -4.65
CA SER A 41 12.60 -12.46 -5.44
C SER A 41 13.03 -13.75 -4.73
N SER A 42 14.22 -13.78 -4.12
CA SER A 42 14.69 -14.96 -3.38
C SER A 42 13.92 -15.24 -2.09
N ILE A 43 13.51 -14.20 -1.37
CA ILE A 43 12.70 -14.32 -0.14
C ILE A 43 11.32 -14.88 -0.48
N LEU A 44 10.71 -14.36 -1.54
CA LEU A 44 9.40 -14.80 -2.03
C LEU A 44 9.45 -16.24 -2.54
N ALA A 45 10.48 -16.60 -3.31
CA ALA A 45 10.68 -17.97 -3.78
C ALA A 45 10.80 -18.97 -2.62
N ASN A 46 11.59 -18.63 -1.60
CA ASN A 46 11.74 -19.46 -0.40
C ASN A 46 10.43 -19.59 0.41
N ALA A 47 9.55 -18.59 0.32
CA ALA A 47 8.22 -18.61 0.93
C ALA A 47 7.14 -19.25 0.03
N GLY A 48 7.48 -19.74 -1.16
CA GLY A 48 6.53 -20.34 -2.11
C GLY A 48 5.65 -19.33 -2.88
N LEU A 49 5.95 -18.03 -2.80
CA LEU A 49 5.19 -16.97 -3.48
C LEU A 49 5.66 -16.78 -4.92
N ARG A 50 4.79 -17.08 -5.88
CA ARG A 50 5.07 -16.97 -7.33
C ARG A 50 4.82 -15.56 -7.85
N THR A 51 5.79 -14.99 -8.57
CA THR A 51 5.68 -13.62 -9.13
C THR A 51 6.12 -13.51 -10.59
N SER A 52 6.43 -14.63 -11.24
CA SER A 52 6.94 -14.67 -12.62
C SER A 52 5.88 -14.44 -13.69
N SER A 53 4.59 -14.49 -13.33
CA SER A 53 3.46 -14.35 -14.23
C SER A 53 2.49 -13.30 -13.70
N SER A 54 1.86 -12.56 -14.61
CA SER A 54 0.84 -11.58 -14.23
C SER A 54 -0.42 -12.28 -13.75
N GLY A 55 -1.07 -11.73 -12.72
CA GLY A 55 -2.22 -12.35 -12.08
C GLY A 55 -2.39 -11.88 -10.64
N GLU A 56 -2.92 -12.76 -9.81
CA GLU A 56 -3.26 -12.46 -8.42
C GLU A 56 -2.07 -12.73 -7.48
N GLU A 57 -1.17 -13.63 -7.85
CA GLU A 57 -0.01 -13.99 -7.03
C GLU A 57 0.97 -12.81 -6.86
N PRO A 58 1.28 -11.98 -7.88
CA PRO A 58 2.03 -10.74 -7.67
C PRO A 58 1.34 -9.76 -6.71
N LEU A 59 0.01 -9.63 -6.77
CA LEU A 59 -0.76 -8.81 -5.82
C LEU A 59 -0.57 -9.34 -4.39
N GLN A 60 -0.76 -10.64 -4.19
CA GLN A 60 -0.63 -11.29 -2.88
C GLN A 60 0.78 -11.12 -2.32
N ALA A 61 1.81 -11.42 -3.10
CA ALA A 61 3.20 -11.23 -2.71
C ALA A 61 3.51 -9.77 -2.31
N THR A 62 2.96 -8.80 -3.06
CA THR A 62 3.10 -7.37 -2.76
C THR A 62 2.49 -7.03 -1.41
N TYR A 63 1.27 -7.52 -1.14
CA TYR A 63 0.59 -7.28 0.13
C TYR A 63 1.24 -8.00 1.32
N VAL A 64 1.81 -9.20 1.14
CA VAL A 64 2.57 -9.89 2.19
C VAL A 64 3.77 -9.04 2.62
N ILE A 65 4.56 -8.54 1.66
CA ILE A 65 5.68 -7.62 1.94
C ILE A 65 5.16 -6.32 2.57
N GLY A 66 4.07 -5.79 2.03
CA GLY A 66 3.43 -4.57 2.49
C GLY A 66 3.00 -4.63 3.95
N ILE A 67 2.42 -5.73 4.41
CA ILE A 67 2.06 -5.89 5.83
C ILE A 67 3.31 -5.77 6.71
N GLY A 68 4.41 -6.46 6.34
CA GLY A 68 5.69 -6.32 7.03
C GLY A 68 6.23 -4.89 7.01
N LEU A 69 6.08 -4.19 5.88
CA LEU A 69 6.47 -2.79 5.75
C LEU A 69 5.69 -1.88 6.70
N GLY A 70 4.36 -1.97 6.74
CA GLY A 70 3.54 -1.13 7.64
C GLY A 70 3.87 -1.32 9.11
N MET A 71 4.28 -2.54 9.51
CA MET A 71 4.76 -2.80 10.87
C MET A 71 6.10 -2.13 11.17
N ARG A 72 7.00 -2.01 10.18
CA ARG A 72 8.29 -1.34 10.33
C ARG A 72 8.17 0.18 10.30
N GLU A 73 7.28 0.72 9.47
CA GLU A 73 7.12 2.17 9.29
C GLU A 73 6.36 2.82 10.46
N SER A 74 5.31 2.16 10.96
CA SER A 74 4.39 2.80 11.93
C SER A 74 3.86 1.85 13.01
N SER A 75 4.37 0.60 13.08
CA SER A 75 3.73 -0.45 13.88
C SER A 75 2.25 -0.68 13.52
N GLY A 76 1.87 -0.44 12.27
CA GLY A 76 0.50 -0.61 11.80
C GLY A 76 -0.44 0.57 12.11
N LYS A 77 0.08 1.70 12.60
CA LYS A 77 -0.75 2.83 13.01
C LYS A 77 -1.09 3.75 11.84
N TYR A 78 -2.40 3.88 11.58
CA TYR A 78 -2.92 4.62 10.43
C TYR A 78 -2.66 6.14 10.45
N CYS A 79 -2.29 6.68 11.60
CA CYS A 79 -2.42 8.09 11.96
C CYS A 79 -1.09 8.79 12.23
N GLU A 80 0.04 8.07 12.12
CA GLU A 80 1.35 8.59 12.48
C GLU A 80 1.67 9.87 11.70
N GLY A 81 2.20 10.85 12.43
CA GLY A 81 2.69 12.11 11.87
C GLY A 81 4.01 11.93 11.12
N TYR A 82 4.50 13.03 10.57
CA TYR A 82 5.86 13.05 10.02
C TYR A 82 6.87 12.94 11.16
N ASP A 83 8.04 12.37 10.86
CA ASP A 83 9.15 12.35 11.81
C ASP A 83 9.68 13.76 12.08
N THR A 84 9.40 14.28 13.27
CA THR A 84 9.87 15.59 13.73
C THR A 84 11.37 15.62 13.99
N ALA A 85 12.01 14.47 14.24
CA ALA A 85 13.45 14.39 14.48
C ALA A 85 14.26 14.65 13.20
N ALA A 86 13.70 14.31 12.03
CA ALA A 86 14.27 14.67 10.72
C ALA A 86 14.16 16.18 10.39
N GLY A 87 13.59 16.99 11.28
CA GLY A 87 13.54 18.45 11.17
C GLY A 87 12.50 18.98 10.19
N THR A 88 12.40 20.32 10.16
CA THR A 88 11.41 21.08 9.38
C THR A 88 11.99 21.82 8.19
N ASN A 89 13.30 21.69 7.91
CA ASN A 89 13.99 22.32 6.78
C ASN A 89 13.76 21.57 5.45
N ARG A 90 12.54 21.05 5.29
CA ARG A 90 12.11 20.27 4.14
C ARG A 90 10.69 20.69 3.77
N THR A 91 10.33 20.47 2.52
CA THR A 91 9.03 20.89 1.98
C THR A 91 7.91 20.03 2.55
N SER A 92 6.68 20.55 2.57
CA SER A 92 5.51 19.76 3.00
C SER A 92 5.27 18.52 2.12
N ALA A 93 5.78 18.52 0.88
CA ALA A 93 5.69 17.39 -0.04
C ALA A 93 6.60 16.21 0.36
N GLU A 94 7.63 16.48 1.17
CA GLU A 94 8.55 15.48 1.74
C GLU A 94 8.12 15.02 3.14
N GLY A 95 7.00 15.56 3.66
CA GLY A 95 6.40 15.10 4.90
C GLY A 95 5.76 13.73 4.71
N GLU A 96 6.37 12.72 5.32
CA GLU A 96 5.83 11.37 5.43
C GLU A 96 4.65 11.34 6.42
N ALA A 97 3.68 10.45 6.21
CA ALA A 97 2.55 10.31 7.12
C ALA A 97 1.82 8.97 6.99
N GLY A 98 1.06 8.65 8.04
CA GLY A 98 0.14 7.54 8.08
C GLY A 98 0.83 6.17 8.18
N LEU A 99 0.06 5.14 7.81
CA LEU A 99 0.41 3.73 8.01
C LEU A 99 1.77 3.31 7.42
N PHE A 100 2.13 3.90 6.29
CA PHE A 100 3.32 3.51 5.53
C PHE A 100 4.37 4.61 5.45
N GLN A 101 4.12 5.79 6.02
CA GLN A 101 5.05 6.92 5.93
C GLN A 101 5.43 7.26 4.48
N ALA A 102 4.51 7.10 3.51
CA ALA A 102 4.71 7.61 2.16
C ALA A 102 4.55 9.15 2.16
N SER A 103 5.29 9.86 1.29
CA SER A 103 5.24 11.31 1.17
C SER A 103 4.69 11.77 -0.18
N TYR A 104 4.12 12.97 -0.25
CA TYR A 104 3.38 13.43 -1.43
C TYR A 104 4.23 13.47 -2.71
N ASN A 105 5.52 13.80 -2.62
CA ASN A 105 6.42 13.85 -3.78
C ASN A 105 6.53 12.50 -4.53
N SER A 106 6.26 11.36 -3.89
CA SER A 106 6.26 10.04 -4.53
C SER A 106 5.20 9.88 -5.61
N ILE A 107 4.18 10.75 -5.63
CA ILE A 107 3.12 10.73 -6.64
C ILE A 107 3.62 10.97 -8.06
N SER A 108 4.80 11.57 -8.21
CA SER A 108 5.47 11.80 -9.48
C SER A 108 6.09 10.54 -10.08
N ALA A 109 6.19 9.44 -9.32
CA ALA A 109 6.79 8.19 -9.78
C ALA A 109 5.98 7.50 -10.90
N SER A 110 4.67 7.76 -10.96
CA SER A 110 3.79 7.26 -12.04
C SER A 110 2.47 8.04 -12.10
N PRO A 111 1.93 8.30 -13.30
CA PRO A 111 0.56 8.82 -13.46
C PRO A 111 -0.50 7.96 -12.76
N GLU A 112 -0.29 6.64 -12.63
CA GLU A 112 -1.25 5.75 -11.99
C GLU A 112 -1.43 6.05 -10.49
N LEU A 113 -0.38 6.53 -9.82
CA LEU A 113 -0.44 6.97 -8.42
C LEU A 113 -1.29 8.22 -8.27
N ARG A 114 -1.22 9.15 -9.23
CA ARG A 114 -2.08 10.34 -9.26
C ARG A 114 -3.54 9.96 -9.44
N LYS A 115 -3.85 9.13 -10.44
CA LYS A 115 -5.22 8.69 -10.71
C LYS A 115 -5.82 7.97 -9.50
N LEU A 116 -5.05 7.14 -8.82
CA LEU A 116 -5.49 6.47 -7.59
C LEU A 116 -5.78 7.49 -6.46
N TYR A 117 -4.91 8.49 -6.28
CA TYR A 117 -5.13 9.54 -5.29
C TYR A 117 -6.40 10.34 -5.57
N ASP A 118 -6.60 10.75 -6.82
CA ASP A 118 -7.78 11.51 -7.23
C ASP A 118 -9.06 10.66 -7.10
N GLU A 119 -9.00 9.35 -7.39
CA GLU A 119 -10.12 8.43 -7.20
C GLU A 119 -10.58 8.35 -5.74
N TYR A 120 -9.65 8.19 -4.80
CA TYR A 120 -10.00 8.14 -3.37
C TYR A 120 -10.44 9.49 -2.81
N LYS A 121 -9.88 10.60 -3.31
CA LYS A 121 -10.36 11.93 -2.94
C LYS A 121 -11.79 12.20 -3.40
N ALA A 122 -12.19 11.65 -4.54
CA ALA A 122 -13.55 11.80 -5.05
C ALA A 122 -14.58 11.00 -4.24
N ASN A 123 -14.16 9.95 -3.51
CA ASN A 123 -15.06 9.14 -2.72
C ASN A 123 -14.40 8.60 -1.42
N GLU A 124 -14.47 9.41 -0.36
CA GLU A 124 -13.91 9.05 0.95
C GLU A 124 -14.66 7.90 1.66
N SER A 125 -15.84 7.47 1.21
CA SER A 125 -16.50 6.27 1.80
C SER A 125 -15.63 5.02 1.67
N ARG A 126 -14.71 5.03 0.69
CA ARG A 126 -13.74 3.96 0.43
C ARG A 126 -12.61 3.90 1.45
N CYS A 127 -12.49 4.86 2.37
CA CYS A 127 -11.31 5.00 3.21
C CYS A 127 -11.15 3.92 4.30
N MET A 128 -12.21 3.19 4.65
CA MET A 128 -12.22 2.13 5.69
C MET A 128 -11.64 2.59 7.04
N LEU A 129 -11.78 3.89 7.38
CA LEU A 129 -11.14 4.48 8.55
C LEU A 129 -11.57 3.81 9.85
N ALA A 130 -12.84 3.41 9.97
CA ALA A 130 -13.36 2.72 11.15
C ALA A 130 -12.59 1.42 11.42
N THR A 131 -12.39 0.58 10.40
CA THR A 131 -11.65 -0.68 10.53
C THR A 131 -10.19 -0.46 10.94
N PHE A 132 -9.51 0.52 10.33
CA PHE A 132 -8.10 0.79 10.66
C PHE A 132 -7.90 1.46 12.03
N LYS A 133 -8.96 1.97 12.66
CA LYS A 133 -8.93 2.51 14.02
C LYS A 133 -9.02 1.44 15.11
N GLU A 134 -9.50 0.25 14.79
CA GLU A 134 -9.74 -0.81 15.77
C GLU A 134 -8.45 -1.17 16.52
N GLY A 135 -8.46 -1.00 17.84
CA GLY A 135 -7.32 -1.28 18.71
C GLY A 135 -6.12 -0.34 18.56
N VAL A 136 -6.20 0.73 17.76
CA VAL A 136 -5.09 1.63 17.49
C VAL A 136 -5.22 2.94 18.27
N SER A 137 -4.17 3.27 19.04
CA SER A 137 -4.01 4.58 19.69
C SER A 137 -2.90 5.40 19.03
N CYS A 138 -3.16 6.69 18.83
CA CYS A 138 -2.31 7.61 18.09
C CYS A 138 -1.83 8.73 19.01
N THR A 139 -0.52 8.91 19.12
CA THR A 139 0.06 10.00 19.93
C THR A 139 0.66 11.11 19.06
N SER A 140 1.30 10.77 17.93
CA SER A 140 1.81 11.75 16.98
C SER A 140 0.88 11.91 15.79
N ARG A 141 0.48 13.15 15.50
CA ARG A 141 -0.34 13.52 14.32
C ARG A 141 0.21 14.74 13.60
N SER A 142 1.47 15.09 13.84
CA SER A 142 2.15 16.25 13.26
C SER A 142 1.97 16.34 11.74
N ILE A 143 1.84 17.57 11.24
CA ILE A 143 1.77 17.88 9.81
C ILE A 143 2.90 18.87 9.51
N LEU A 144 3.69 18.58 8.49
CA LEU A 144 4.77 19.45 8.05
C LEU A 144 4.25 20.46 7.03
N GLY A 145 4.39 21.75 7.34
CA GLY A 145 4.11 22.86 6.42
C GLY A 145 2.63 23.01 6.04
N THR A 146 2.38 23.57 4.85
CA THR A 146 1.04 23.85 4.31
C THR A 146 0.93 23.41 2.83
N GLY A 147 -0.26 23.56 2.23
CA GLY A 147 -0.52 23.26 0.83
C GLY A 147 -0.64 21.76 0.54
N ALA A 148 -0.48 21.38 -0.74
CA ALA A 148 -0.80 20.03 -1.22
C ALA A 148 -0.08 18.89 -0.47
N GLY A 149 1.15 19.11 -0.01
CA GLY A 149 1.88 18.13 0.80
C GLY A 149 1.26 17.94 2.19
N ALA A 150 0.86 19.02 2.85
CA ALA A 150 0.16 18.97 4.14
C ALA A 150 -1.26 18.37 4.00
N ASP A 151 -1.94 18.66 2.89
CA ASP A 151 -3.24 18.05 2.55
C ASP A 151 -3.11 16.55 2.36
N TYR A 152 -2.07 16.09 1.64
CA TYR A 152 -1.78 14.68 1.47
C TYR A 152 -1.50 14.00 2.82
N GLN A 153 -0.65 14.59 3.66
CA GLN A 153 -0.38 14.06 5.02
C GLN A 153 -1.65 13.92 5.85
N THR A 154 -2.57 14.89 5.75
CA THR A 154 -3.87 14.83 6.43
C THR A 154 -4.75 13.74 5.82
N PHE A 155 -4.77 13.63 4.50
CA PHE A 155 -5.59 12.68 3.76
C PHE A 155 -5.20 11.23 4.05
N VAL A 156 -3.90 10.87 4.01
CA VAL A 156 -3.47 9.49 4.25
C VAL A 156 -3.83 8.99 5.66
N LYS A 157 -3.90 9.90 6.65
CA LYS A 157 -4.34 9.59 8.02
C LYS A 157 -5.86 9.45 8.13
N ARG A 158 -6.63 10.08 7.24
CA ARG A 158 -8.09 9.94 7.17
C ARG A 158 -8.51 8.79 6.26
N CYS A 159 -7.65 8.39 5.33
CA CYS A 159 -7.91 7.41 4.30
C CYS A 159 -6.87 6.27 4.29
N PRO A 160 -6.86 5.40 5.31
CA PRO A 160 -5.87 4.34 5.39
C PRO A 160 -6.01 3.25 4.31
N ALA A 161 -7.21 3.02 3.77
CA ALA A 161 -7.37 2.15 2.60
C ALA A 161 -6.64 2.72 1.37
N PHE A 162 -6.69 4.04 1.16
CA PHE A 162 -5.87 4.70 0.15
C PHE A 162 -4.39 4.52 0.45
N ALA A 163 -3.95 4.82 1.68
CA ALA A 163 -2.54 4.69 2.06
C ALA A 163 -2.01 3.27 1.79
N ALA A 164 -2.81 2.23 2.04
CA ALA A 164 -2.48 0.85 1.73
C ALA A 164 -2.36 0.60 0.22
N GLU A 165 -3.41 0.83 -0.56
CA GLU A 165 -3.41 0.53 -2.00
C GLU A 165 -2.40 1.39 -2.77
N TYR A 166 -2.24 2.66 -2.37
CA TYR A 166 -1.22 3.57 -2.89
C TYR A 166 0.17 3.05 -2.61
N THR A 167 0.47 2.65 -1.37
CA THR A 167 1.79 2.13 -1.03
C THR A 167 2.08 0.83 -1.77
N MET A 168 1.11 -0.09 -1.87
CA MET A 168 1.32 -1.34 -2.59
C MET A 168 1.63 -1.07 -4.07
N THR A 169 0.97 -0.07 -4.66
CA THR A 169 1.27 0.36 -6.04
C THR A 169 2.65 1.04 -6.11
N LEU A 170 2.97 1.90 -5.15
CA LEU A 170 4.24 2.63 -5.10
C LEU A 170 5.44 1.69 -4.94
N ILE A 171 5.37 0.65 -4.10
CA ILE A 171 6.50 -0.29 -3.92
C ILE A 171 6.75 -1.16 -5.16
N ARG A 172 5.81 -1.24 -6.11
CA ARG A 172 6.03 -1.84 -7.43
C ARG A 172 6.75 -0.91 -8.40
N LEU A 173 6.76 0.41 -8.13
CA LEU A 173 7.23 1.46 -9.05
C LEU A 173 8.48 2.20 -8.55
N LEU A 174 8.57 2.43 -7.24
CA LEU A 174 9.62 3.17 -6.54
C LEU A 174 9.82 2.58 -5.14
N ARG A 175 10.19 1.30 -5.07
CA ARG A 175 10.50 0.62 -3.79
C ARG A 175 11.55 1.36 -2.95
N SER A 176 12.46 2.08 -3.60
CA SER A 176 13.59 2.75 -2.96
C SER A 176 13.17 3.88 -2.02
N HIS A 177 11.91 4.34 -2.12
CA HIS A 177 11.28 5.27 -1.21
C HIS A 177 11.34 4.79 0.25
N PHE A 178 11.29 3.47 0.48
CA PHE A 178 11.16 2.91 1.82
C PHE A 178 12.46 2.27 2.32
N GLY A 179 13.06 2.88 3.35
CA GLY A 179 14.27 2.36 4.02
C GLY A 179 14.15 0.90 4.50
N PRO A 180 13.04 0.47 5.11
CA PRO A 180 12.83 -0.91 5.52
C PRO A 180 12.85 -1.92 4.37
N LEU A 181 12.39 -1.53 3.17
CA LEU A 181 12.50 -2.39 1.99
C LEU A 181 13.97 -2.51 1.54
N ASN A 182 14.69 -1.39 1.50
CA ASN A 182 16.09 -1.33 1.07
C ASN A 182 17.00 -2.18 1.95
N THR A 183 16.75 -2.19 3.25
CA THR A 183 17.47 -2.99 4.25
C THR A 183 16.91 -4.40 4.42
N LYS A 184 15.86 -4.76 3.68
CA LYS A 184 15.12 -6.03 3.80
C LYS A 184 14.62 -6.34 5.22
N SER A 185 14.28 -5.30 5.98
CA SER A 185 13.76 -5.44 7.35
C SER A 185 12.23 -5.55 7.42
N ALA A 186 11.52 -5.29 6.31
CA ALA A 186 10.11 -5.70 6.16
C ALA A 186 10.03 -7.21 5.96
N GLN A 187 9.34 -7.90 6.86
CA GLN A 187 9.31 -9.37 6.88
C GLN A 187 8.23 -9.93 5.94
N VAL A 188 8.57 -11.04 5.29
CA VAL A 188 7.61 -11.91 4.58
C VAL A 188 7.24 -13.04 5.54
N ILE A 189 6.01 -13.04 6.05
CA ILE A 189 5.56 -13.98 7.09
C ILE A 189 4.45 -14.87 6.52
N GLY A 190 4.58 -16.19 6.69
CA GLY A 190 3.63 -17.17 6.14
C GLY A 190 2.20 -17.06 6.69
N SER A 191 2.01 -16.54 7.91
CA SER A 191 0.67 -16.27 8.45
C SER A 191 -0.04 -15.14 7.71
N CYS A 192 0.69 -14.12 7.23
CA CYS A 192 0.13 -13.08 6.38
C CYS A 192 -0.32 -13.67 5.05
N ASP A 193 0.50 -14.53 4.44
CA ASP A 193 0.17 -15.22 3.20
C ASP A 193 -1.08 -16.13 3.35
N SER A 194 -1.14 -16.88 4.44
CA SER A 194 -2.28 -17.75 4.77
C SER A 194 -3.57 -16.94 4.94
N MET A 195 -3.51 -15.81 5.66
CA MET A 195 -4.65 -14.91 5.82
C MET A 195 -5.12 -14.36 4.48
N LEU A 196 -4.21 -13.90 3.61
CA LEU A 196 -4.58 -13.35 2.30
C LEU A 196 -5.15 -14.43 1.37
N SER A 197 -4.64 -15.66 1.45
CA SER A 197 -5.21 -16.82 0.72
C SER A 197 -6.65 -17.12 1.15
N GLN A 198 -6.97 -17.00 2.45
CA GLN A 198 -8.34 -17.13 2.95
C GLN A 198 -9.24 -16.02 2.42
N VAL A 199 -8.75 -14.77 2.40
CA VAL A 199 -9.50 -13.63 1.84
C VAL A 199 -9.79 -13.84 0.35
N LYS A 200 -8.78 -14.28 -0.42
CA LYS A 200 -8.96 -14.63 -1.83
C LYS A 200 -10.02 -15.72 -2.02
N THR A 201 -9.94 -16.79 -1.24
CA THR A 201 -10.93 -17.89 -1.29
C THR A 201 -12.35 -17.38 -1.03
N LEU A 202 -12.52 -16.47 -0.07
CA LEU A 202 -13.82 -15.86 0.22
C LEU A 202 -14.34 -15.03 -0.98
N ILE A 203 -13.47 -14.23 -1.59
CA ILE A 203 -13.83 -13.43 -2.78
C ILE A 203 -14.21 -14.33 -3.94
N ASP A 204 -13.39 -15.34 -4.25
CA ASP A 204 -13.64 -16.26 -5.38
C ASP A 204 -14.95 -17.04 -5.20
N SER A 205 -15.34 -17.33 -3.95
CA SER A 205 -16.58 -18.05 -3.64
C SER A 205 -17.85 -17.21 -3.84
N ASN A 206 -17.74 -15.88 -3.76
CA ASN A 206 -18.88 -14.96 -3.93
C ASN A 206 -18.42 -13.58 -4.43
N PRO A 207 -17.96 -13.48 -5.69
CA PRO A 207 -17.34 -12.26 -6.20
C PRO A 207 -18.33 -11.09 -6.27
N GLU A 208 -19.60 -11.34 -6.56
CA GLU A 208 -20.63 -10.29 -6.63
C GLU A 208 -20.83 -9.60 -5.27
N ALA A 209 -20.98 -10.38 -4.20
CA ALA A 209 -21.15 -9.82 -2.87
C ALA A 209 -19.84 -9.15 -2.39
N ALA A 210 -18.71 -9.83 -2.56
CA ALA A 210 -17.41 -9.38 -2.03
C ALA A 210 -16.86 -8.14 -2.75
N CYS A 211 -17.18 -7.97 -4.03
CA CYS A 211 -16.70 -6.85 -4.85
C CYS A 211 -17.76 -5.77 -5.10
N SER A 212 -18.93 -5.87 -4.47
CA SER A 212 -20.05 -4.93 -4.63
C SER A 212 -19.69 -3.47 -4.41
N GLU A 213 -18.75 -3.16 -3.50
CA GLU A 213 -18.29 -1.79 -3.22
C GLU A 213 -17.52 -1.13 -4.38
N LEU A 214 -17.13 -1.89 -5.40
CA LEU A 214 -16.44 -1.37 -6.59
C LEU A 214 -17.39 -0.95 -7.71
N PHE A 215 -18.66 -1.34 -7.63
CA PHE A 215 -19.73 -1.04 -8.59
C PHE A 215 -20.72 -0.02 -8.02
#